data_AF-A0A1Y2DIG7-F1
#
_entry.id   AF-A0A1Y2DIG7-F1
#
_cell.length_a   1.000
_cell.length_b   1.000
_cell.length_c   1.000
_cell.angle_alpha   90.00
_cell.angle_beta   90.00
_cell.angle_gamma   90.00
#
_symmetry.space_group_name_H-M   'P 1'
#
loop_
_entity.id
_entity.type
_entity.pdbx_description
1 polymer ?
#
loop_
_entity_poly.entity_id
_entity_poly.type
_entity_poly.pdbx_seq_one_letter_code
_entity_poly.pdbx_strand_id
1 'polypeptide(L)'
;MPITAEQAALWSPPGHADSLHPIPQGRLTVLQCRQILDTTVAVVRCFVPAPGIPAIFLSVTTREQHLCTFIMDKEQSRRSSMRRMRDRSAGLPAAADDGAFRRGYGHENEVSAQNTNVPFLRLMYNPDAVNRMLPYIREAVQWMTSGGSNQRNFVPMLYLGFRDWETSSAWTRGETLIAARAYKERVAVAYLTHLLSQQPALVEGREEAHSLAHAPSLTSRQAQRSGVSQSELRARWA
;
A
#
# COMPACT_ATOMS: atom_id res chain seq x y z
N MET A 1 0.43 -20.58 -7.82
CA MET A 1 0.41 -20.23 -9.27
C MET A 1 0.23 -18.73 -9.38
N PRO A 2 0.96 -18.05 -10.28
CA PRO A 2 0.79 -16.62 -10.50
C PRO A 2 -0.61 -16.31 -11.06
N ILE A 3 -1.12 -15.12 -10.76
CA ILE A 3 -2.39 -14.60 -11.29
C ILE A 3 -2.20 -14.33 -12.78
N THR A 4 -3.00 -14.97 -13.63
CA THR A 4 -2.97 -14.73 -15.07
C THR A 4 -3.65 -13.40 -15.43
N ALA A 5 -3.37 -12.86 -16.61
CA ALA A 5 -4.05 -11.65 -17.09
C ALA A 5 -5.57 -11.85 -17.18
N GLU A 6 -6.03 -13.05 -17.55
CA GLU A 6 -7.45 -13.41 -17.61
C GLU A 6 -8.09 -13.42 -16.22
N GLN A 7 -7.40 -13.98 -15.21
CA GLN A 7 -7.88 -13.96 -13.83
C GLN A 7 -7.93 -12.52 -13.28
N ALA A 8 -6.90 -11.72 -13.55
CA ALA A 8 -6.89 -10.31 -13.16
C ALA A 8 -8.05 -9.55 -13.80
N ALA A 9 -8.32 -9.77 -15.09
CA ALA A 9 -9.47 -9.18 -15.78
C ALA A 9 -10.81 -9.66 -15.20
N LEU A 10 -10.93 -10.94 -14.83
CA LEU A 10 -12.13 -11.51 -14.20
C LEU A 10 -12.38 -10.95 -12.80
N TRP A 11 -11.32 -10.67 -12.03
CA TRP A 11 -11.41 -10.16 -10.67
C TRP A 11 -11.55 -8.64 -10.59
N SER A 12 -11.27 -7.95 -11.69
CA SER A 12 -11.48 -6.51 -11.82
C SER A 12 -12.90 -6.20 -12.30
N PRO A 13 -13.58 -5.21 -11.71
CA PRO A 13 -14.82 -4.68 -12.27
C PRO A 13 -14.62 -4.23 -13.73
N PRO A 14 -15.63 -4.40 -14.60
CA PRO A 14 -15.56 -3.86 -15.95
C PRO A 14 -15.53 -2.33 -15.90
N GLY A 15 -14.84 -1.70 -16.85
CA GLY A 15 -14.77 -0.25 -16.98
C GLY A 15 -13.37 0.34 -16.78
N HIS A 16 -13.32 1.66 -16.68
CA HIS A 16 -12.09 2.45 -16.52
C HIS A 16 -11.74 2.63 -15.04
N ALA A 17 -10.46 2.77 -14.70
CA ALA A 17 -10.01 2.96 -13.31
C ALA A 17 -10.69 4.13 -12.59
N ASP A 18 -10.98 5.23 -13.31
CA ASP A 18 -11.72 6.40 -12.75
C ASP A 18 -13.13 6.05 -12.22
N SER A 19 -13.72 4.95 -12.69
CA SER A 19 -15.05 4.51 -12.24
C SER A 19 -15.02 3.72 -10.92
N LEU A 20 -13.86 3.21 -10.49
CA LEU A 20 -13.74 2.46 -9.24
C LEU A 20 -13.94 3.37 -8.02
N HIS A 21 -13.15 4.44 -7.95
CA HIS A 21 -13.18 5.42 -6.87
C HIS A 21 -13.41 6.83 -7.45
N PRO A 22 -14.61 7.12 -7.97
CA PRO A 22 -14.87 8.39 -8.61
C PRO A 22 -14.76 9.54 -7.60
N ILE A 23 -14.26 10.69 -8.08
CA ILE A 23 -14.31 11.91 -7.28
C ILE A 23 -15.80 12.20 -6.96
N PRO A 24 -16.14 12.46 -5.68
CA PRO A 24 -17.53 12.74 -5.30
C PRO A 24 -18.16 13.87 -6.12
N GLN A 25 -19.32 13.57 -6.71
CA GLN A 25 -20.09 14.51 -7.53
C GLN A 25 -21.08 15.30 -6.66
N GLY A 26 -21.58 16.42 -7.19
CA GLY A 26 -22.56 17.26 -6.48
C GLY A 26 -21.92 18.19 -5.44
N ARG A 27 -22.62 18.46 -4.34
CA ARG A 27 -22.13 19.33 -3.27
C ARG A 27 -21.23 18.54 -2.33
N LEU A 28 -19.98 18.98 -2.15
CA LEU A 28 -19.03 18.28 -1.30
C LEU A 28 -19.33 18.56 0.18
N THR A 29 -19.34 17.50 0.99
CA THR A 29 -19.38 17.63 2.45
C THR A 29 -17.99 17.92 3.01
N VAL A 30 -17.92 18.47 4.22
CA VAL A 30 -16.64 18.67 4.93
C VAL A 30 -15.86 17.36 5.06
N LEU A 31 -16.56 16.24 5.35
CA LEU A 31 -15.93 14.92 5.44
C LEU A 31 -15.28 14.51 4.11
N GLN A 32 -16.01 14.64 3.00
CA GLN A 32 -15.47 14.30 1.67
C GLN A 32 -14.30 15.20 1.28
N CYS A 33 -14.38 16.50 1.56
CA CYS A 33 -13.26 17.41 1.35
C CYS A 33 -12.03 16.92 2.14
N ARG A 34 -12.18 16.63 3.44
CA ARG A 34 -11.09 16.13 4.27
C ARG A 34 -10.49 14.83 3.75
N GLN A 35 -11.32 13.87 3.32
CA GLN A 35 -10.83 12.63 2.72
C GLN A 35 -9.98 12.89 1.47
N ILE A 36 -10.43 13.78 0.58
CA ILE A 36 -9.65 14.17 -0.62
C ILE A 36 -8.34 14.85 -0.20
N LEU A 37 -8.38 15.72 0.82
CA LEU A 37 -7.16 16.35 1.36
C LEU A 37 -6.22 15.32 2.00
N ASP A 38 -6.74 14.30 2.67
CA ASP A 38 -5.96 13.23 3.31
C ASP A 38 -5.25 12.37 2.25
N THR A 39 -5.96 11.96 1.19
CA THR A 39 -5.38 11.31 0.02
C THR A 39 -4.28 12.18 -0.59
N THR A 40 -4.56 13.48 -0.81
CA THR A 40 -3.59 14.43 -1.37
C THR A 40 -2.29 14.47 -0.55
N VAL A 41 -2.42 14.56 0.78
CA VAL A 41 -1.27 14.56 1.69
C VAL A 41 -0.52 13.22 1.64
N ALA A 42 -1.23 12.09 1.64
CA ALA A 42 -0.62 10.77 1.57
C ALA A 42 0.22 10.57 0.27
N VAL A 43 -0.27 11.08 -0.87
CA VAL A 43 0.50 11.13 -2.11
C VAL A 43 1.75 11.99 -1.95
N VAL A 44 1.63 13.22 -1.42
CA VAL A 44 2.78 14.11 -1.22
C VAL A 44 3.83 13.47 -0.30
N ARG A 45 3.42 12.69 0.71
CA ARG A 45 4.33 11.94 1.59
C ARG A 45 5.08 10.80 0.89
N CYS A 46 4.72 10.45 -0.34
CA CYS A 46 5.54 9.55 -1.16
C CYS A 46 6.77 10.27 -1.73
N PHE A 47 6.71 11.60 -1.90
CA PHE A 47 7.77 12.44 -2.45
C PHE A 47 8.58 13.16 -1.37
N VAL A 48 7.94 13.57 -0.28
CA VAL A 48 8.58 14.35 0.79
C VAL A 48 8.46 13.60 2.12
N PRO A 49 9.58 13.38 2.84
CA PRO A 49 9.55 12.63 4.09
C PRO A 49 8.71 13.35 5.17
N ALA A 50 8.18 12.58 6.11
CA ALA A 50 7.57 13.08 7.33
C ALA A 50 8.28 12.48 8.56
N PRO A 51 8.12 13.06 9.77
CA PRO A 51 8.59 12.44 10.99
C PRO A 51 8.06 11.00 11.12
N GLY A 52 8.99 10.02 11.16
CA GLY A 52 8.66 8.60 11.26
C GLY A 52 8.14 7.93 9.98
N ILE A 53 7.98 8.67 8.88
CA ILE A 53 7.47 8.13 7.61
C ILE A 53 8.45 8.51 6.48
N PRO A 54 9.28 7.55 6.01
CA PRO A 54 10.19 7.83 4.90
C PRO A 54 9.41 8.09 3.61
N ALA A 55 10.00 8.94 2.76
CA ALA A 55 9.54 9.08 1.37
C ALA A 55 9.86 7.80 0.59
N ILE A 56 9.03 7.49 -0.41
CA ILE A 56 9.27 6.38 -1.33
C ILE A 56 10.33 6.79 -2.34
N PHE A 57 10.24 8.02 -2.84
CA PHE A 57 11.14 8.55 -3.85
C PHE A 57 12.28 9.31 -3.18
N LEU A 58 13.48 8.72 -3.19
CA LEU A 58 14.68 9.29 -2.55
C LEU A 58 15.23 10.52 -3.27
N SER A 59 14.98 10.63 -4.57
CA SER A 59 15.42 11.75 -5.40
C SER A 59 14.21 12.44 -6.04
N VAL A 60 13.88 13.62 -5.52
CA VAL A 60 12.86 14.51 -6.08
C VAL A 60 13.52 15.74 -6.69
N THR A 61 12.99 16.23 -7.80
CA THR A 61 13.47 17.48 -8.41
C THR A 61 13.07 18.67 -7.56
N THR A 62 13.81 19.77 -7.68
CA THR A 62 13.45 21.05 -7.03
C THR A 62 12.03 21.49 -7.37
N ARG A 63 11.59 21.25 -8.62
CA ARG A 63 10.23 21.56 -9.07
C ARG A 63 9.17 20.72 -8.36
N GLU A 64 9.39 19.42 -8.20
CA GLU A 64 8.49 18.53 -7.45
C GLU A 64 8.45 18.93 -5.98
N GLN A 65 9.58 19.25 -5.38
CA GLN A 65 9.66 19.68 -4.00
C GLN A 65 8.87 20.98 -3.78
N HIS A 66 9.00 21.97 -4.67
CA HIS A 66 8.19 23.19 -4.62
C HIS A 66 6.69 22.90 -4.77
N LEU A 67 6.30 22.02 -5.70
CA LEU A 67 4.90 21.60 -5.85
C LEU A 67 4.38 20.92 -4.58
N CYS A 68 5.16 20.00 -3.99
CA CYS A 68 4.80 19.29 -2.77
C CYS A 68 4.61 20.26 -1.59
N THR A 69 5.54 21.20 -1.38
CA THR A 69 5.41 22.22 -0.34
C THR A 69 4.18 23.09 -0.57
N PHE A 70 3.98 23.56 -1.80
CA PHE A 70 2.83 24.40 -2.13
C PHE A 70 1.48 23.66 -1.96
N ILE A 71 1.42 22.36 -2.29
CA ILE A 71 0.26 21.52 -1.99
C ILE A 71 0.05 21.50 -0.47
N MET A 72 1.08 21.15 0.32
CA MET A 72 0.94 21.05 1.79
C MET A 72 0.47 22.36 2.43
N ASP A 73 0.99 23.51 2.01
CA ASP A 73 0.58 24.82 2.54
C ASP A 73 -0.90 25.12 2.20
N LYS A 74 -1.30 24.86 0.96
CA LYS A 74 -2.69 25.05 0.51
C LYS A 74 -3.65 24.13 1.25
N GLU A 75 -3.26 22.88 1.46
CA GLU A 75 -4.03 21.87 2.18
C GLU A 75 -4.16 22.25 3.67
N GLN A 76 -3.10 22.73 4.30
CA GLN A 76 -3.12 23.21 5.68
C GLN A 76 -4.05 24.42 5.85
N SER A 77 -4.01 25.36 4.90
CA SER A 77 -4.92 26.51 4.87
C SER A 77 -6.39 26.07 4.77
N ARG A 78 -6.69 25.14 3.85
CA ARG A 78 -8.05 24.56 3.69
C ARG A 78 -8.53 23.79 4.92
N ARG A 79 -7.66 23.02 5.57
CA ARG A 79 -8.01 22.34 6.83
C ARG A 79 -8.33 23.33 7.94
N SER A 80 -7.58 24.43 7.99
CA SER A 80 -7.80 25.48 8.99
C SER A 80 -9.17 26.14 8.83
N SER A 81 -9.61 26.40 7.59
CA SER A 81 -10.95 26.95 7.34
C SER A 81 -12.07 25.95 7.69
N MET A 82 -11.86 24.66 7.45
CA MET A 82 -12.84 23.60 7.74
C MET A 82 -12.89 23.13 9.20
N ARG A 83 -11.96 23.57 10.06
CA ARG A 83 -11.81 23.05 11.43
C ARG A 83 -13.05 23.27 12.31
N ARG A 84 -13.80 24.34 12.07
CA ARG A 84 -15.00 24.72 12.85
C ARG A 84 -16.31 24.20 12.25
N MET A 85 -16.24 23.50 11.12
CA MET A 85 -17.42 23.06 10.38
C MET A 85 -17.82 21.63 10.77
N ARG A 86 -19.11 21.32 10.69
CA ARG A 86 -19.65 19.98 10.97
C ARG A 86 -19.41 19.06 9.77
N ASP A 87 -19.14 17.78 9.99
CA ASP A 87 -18.77 16.86 8.91
C ASP A 87 -19.80 16.74 7.79
N ARG A 88 -21.10 16.84 8.12
CA ARG A 88 -22.22 16.78 7.16
C ARG A 88 -22.56 18.12 6.52
N SER A 89 -21.98 19.23 6.95
CA SER A 89 -22.20 20.52 6.27
C SER A 89 -21.43 20.57 4.96
N ALA A 90 -21.82 21.49 4.08
CA ALA A 90 -21.06 21.79 2.88
C ALA A 90 -19.60 22.11 3.22
N GLY A 91 -18.66 21.48 2.55
CA GLY A 91 -17.22 21.65 2.77
C GLY A 91 -16.69 23.01 2.28
N LEU A 92 -17.35 23.58 1.28
CA LEU A 92 -17.02 24.87 0.69
C LEU A 92 -18.24 25.82 0.72
N PRO A 93 -17.99 27.14 0.79
CA PRO A 93 -19.05 28.13 0.96
C PRO A 93 -19.98 28.20 -0.27
N ALA A 94 -19.45 28.11 -1.49
CA ALA A 94 -20.23 28.12 -2.72
C ALA A 94 -20.11 26.82 -3.54
N ALA A 95 -21.17 26.45 -4.25
CA ALA A 95 -21.15 25.28 -5.15
C ALA A 95 -20.16 25.46 -6.33
N ALA A 96 -19.89 26.71 -6.74
CA ALA A 96 -18.87 27.01 -7.75
C ALA A 96 -17.45 26.65 -7.25
N ASP A 97 -17.21 26.74 -5.94
CA ASP A 97 -15.94 26.39 -5.32
C ASP A 97 -15.73 24.87 -5.35
N ASP A 98 -16.80 24.06 -5.26
CA ASP A 98 -16.73 22.60 -5.42
C ASP A 98 -16.23 22.22 -6.82
N GLY A 99 -16.70 22.94 -7.85
CA GLY A 99 -16.23 22.75 -9.23
C GLY A 99 -14.75 23.08 -9.38
N ALA A 100 -14.32 24.25 -8.89
CA ALA A 100 -12.90 24.64 -8.93
C ALA A 100 -12.01 23.70 -8.12
N PHE A 101 -12.51 23.20 -6.99
CA PHE A 101 -11.82 22.22 -6.16
C PHE A 101 -11.61 20.90 -6.91
N ARG A 102 -12.68 20.34 -7.52
CA ARG A 102 -12.61 19.09 -8.29
C ARG A 102 -11.69 19.16 -9.48
N ARG A 103 -11.64 20.29 -10.18
CA ARG A 103 -10.69 20.50 -11.31
C ARG A 103 -9.22 20.34 -10.89
N GLY A 104 -8.90 20.51 -9.61
CA GLY A 104 -7.57 20.21 -9.07
C GLY A 104 -7.17 18.73 -9.11
N TYR A 105 -8.10 17.85 -9.45
CA TYR A 105 -7.98 16.39 -9.41
C TYR A 105 -8.43 15.71 -10.71
N GLY A 106 -8.76 16.50 -11.75
CA GLY A 106 -9.28 16.04 -13.04
C GLY A 106 -8.23 15.47 -13.99
N HIS A 107 -8.41 15.69 -15.30
CA HIS A 107 -7.57 15.11 -16.35
C HIS A 107 -6.48 16.07 -16.86
N GLU A 108 -5.53 15.55 -17.65
CA GLU A 108 -4.39 16.31 -18.17
C GLU A 108 -4.79 17.53 -18.99
N ASN A 109 -5.91 17.45 -19.74
CA ASN A 109 -6.43 18.58 -20.52
C ASN A 109 -6.82 19.80 -19.67
N GLU A 110 -6.98 19.64 -18.35
CA GLU A 110 -7.23 20.73 -17.41
C GLU A 110 -5.93 21.45 -16.97
N VAL A 111 -4.77 20.90 -17.31
CA VAL A 111 -3.45 21.50 -17.12
C VAL A 111 -3.22 22.58 -18.17
N SER A 112 -3.78 23.77 -17.94
CA SER A 112 -3.50 24.96 -18.75
C SER A 112 -2.40 25.82 -18.12
N ALA A 113 -1.61 26.51 -18.94
CA ALA A 113 -0.64 27.52 -18.49
C ALA A 113 -1.32 28.61 -17.64
N GLN A 114 -2.58 28.91 -17.92
CA GLN A 114 -3.40 29.91 -17.22
C GLN A 114 -3.95 29.40 -15.88
N ASN A 115 -4.06 28.08 -15.70
CA ASN A 115 -4.57 27.48 -14.47
C ASN A 115 -3.41 27.10 -13.53
N THR A 116 -2.88 28.09 -12.81
CA THR A 116 -1.78 27.89 -11.86
C THR A 116 -2.25 27.24 -10.56
N ASN A 117 -3.55 27.30 -10.26
CA ASN A 117 -4.10 26.94 -8.96
C ASN A 117 -4.48 25.44 -8.81
N VAL A 118 -3.88 24.57 -9.60
CA VAL A 118 -4.11 23.10 -9.58
C VAL A 118 -2.80 22.32 -9.35
N PRO A 119 -2.13 22.53 -8.20
CA PRO A 119 -0.78 21.99 -8.01
C PRO A 119 -0.73 20.47 -7.88
N PHE A 120 -1.78 19.83 -7.35
CA PHE A 120 -1.87 18.39 -7.28
C PHE A 120 -1.97 17.76 -8.69
N LEU A 121 -2.90 18.27 -9.52
CA LEU A 121 -2.99 17.92 -10.95
C LEU A 121 -1.62 18.04 -11.64
N ARG A 122 -0.93 19.18 -11.45
CA ARG A 122 0.39 19.43 -12.03
C ARG A 122 1.47 18.46 -11.53
N LEU A 123 1.39 18.00 -10.29
CA LEU A 123 2.31 16.99 -9.76
C LEU A 123 2.04 15.63 -10.41
N MET A 124 0.78 15.23 -10.57
CA MET A 124 0.38 13.93 -11.13
C MET A 124 0.64 13.78 -12.64
N TYR A 125 0.75 14.90 -13.35
CA TYR A 125 1.15 14.96 -14.76
C TYR A 125 2.55 15.55 -14.98
N ASN A 126 3.34 15.74 -13.92
CA ASN A 126 4.74 16.12 -14.08
C ASN A 126 5.53 14.94 -14.69
N PRO A 127 6.24 15.10 -15.82
CA PRO A 127 6.96 14.00 -16.46
C PRO A 127 7.98 13.31 -15.56
N ASP A 128 8.72 14.07 -14.76
CA ASP A 128 9.72 13.53 -13.84
C ASP A 128 9.06 12.70 -12.72
N ALA A 129 7.90 13.17 -12.22
CA ALA A 129 7.14 12.46 -11.20
C ALA A 129 6.54 11.17 -11.76
N VAL A 130 5.97 11.23 -12.97
CA VAL A 130 5.41 10.06 -13.68
C VAL A 130 6.50 9.01 -13.92
N ASN A 131 7.68 9.43 -14.37
CA ASN A 131 8.83 8.54 -14.58
C ASN A 131 9.29 7.82 -13.30
N ARG A 132 8.99 8.36 -12.11
CA ARG A 132 9.22 7.70 -10.82
C ARG A 132 8.05 6.83 -10.36
N MET A 133 6.82 7.34 -10.47
CA MET A 133 5.62 6.65 -9.99
C MET A 133 5.34 5.37 -10.79
N LEU A 134 5.41 5.43 -12.13
CA LEU A 134 4.97 4.34 -12.98
C LEU A 134 5.81 3.06 -12.80
N PRO A 135 7.17 3.10 -12.72
CA PRO A 135 7.96 1.92 -12.39
C PRO A 135 7.64 1.35 -11.01
N TYR A 136 7.44 2.20 -10.00
CA TYR A 136 7.07 1.77 -8.65
C TYR A 136 5.72 1.03 -8.62
N ILE A 137 4.72 1.57 -9.32
CA ILE A 137 3.40 0.95 -9.45
C ILE A 137 3.49 -0.37 -10.22
N ARG A 138 4.24 -0.40 -11.34
CA ARG A 138 4.48 -1.61 -12.13
C ARG A 138 5.08 -2.73 -11.28
N GLU A 139 6.07 -2.42 -10.46
CA GLU A 139 6.69 -3.38 -9.55
C GLU A 139 5.68 -3.92 -8.53
N ALA A 140 4.85 -3.05 -7.94
CA ALA A 140 3.79 -3.48 -7.02
C ALA A 140 2.77 -4.42 -7.71
N VAL A 141 2.37 -4.13 -8.94
CA VAL A 141 1.50 -5.00 -9.76
C VAL A 141 2.19 -6.33 -10.06
N GLN A 142 3.49 -6.32 -10.35
CA GLN A 142 4.27 -7.54 -10.58
C GLN A 142 4.32 -8.41 -9.31
N TRP A 143 4.57 -7.82 -8.14
CA TRP A 143 4.53 -8.56 -6.87
C TRP A 143 3.15 -9.16 -6.61
N MET A 144 2.10 -8.40 -6.90
CA MET A 144 0.72 -8.85 -6.76
C MET A 144 0.38 -10.03 -7.65
N THR A 145 0.76 -9.96 -8.92
CA THR A 145 0.45 -10.99 -9.91
C THR A 145 1.35 -12.22 -9.81
N SER A 146 2.62 -12.06 -9.44
CA SER A 146 3.56 -13.18 -9.31
C SER A 146 3.51 -13.88 -7.95
N GLY A 147 3.33 -13.13 -6.86
CA GLY A 147 3.37 -13.65 -5.50
C GLY A 147 2.01 -14.11 -4.95
N GLY A 148 0.90 -13.63 -5.54
CA GLY A 148 -0.44 -14.03 -5.16
C GLY A 148 -0.91 -15.27 -5.93
N SER A 149 -1.57 -16.20 -5.23
CA SER A 149 -2.40 -17.24 -5.88
C SER A 149 -3.90 -17.05 -5.62
N ASN A 150 -4.27 -16.09 -4.77
CA ASN A 150 -5.61 -15.95 -4.23
C ASN A 150 -6.17 -14.57 -4.53
N GLN A 151 -7.46 -14.51 -4.91
CA GLN A 151 -8.19 -13.27 -5.16
C GLN A 151 -8.15 -12.29 -3.98
N ARG A 152 -8.02 -12.78 -2.74
CA ARG A 152 -7.90 -11.93 -1.53
C ARG A 152 -6.70 -10.99 -1.55
N ASN A 153 -5.63 -11.36 -2.25
CA ASN A 153 -4.42 -10.54 -2.37
C ASN A 153 -4.45 -9.64 -3.61
N PHE A 154 -5.48 -9.75 -4.44
CA PHE A 154 -5.66 -8.92 -5.62
C PHE A 154 -6.30 -7.59 -5.22
N VAL A 155 -5.70 -6.49 -5.66
CA VAL A 155 -6.16 -5.12 -5.42
C VAL A 155 -6.62 -4.52 -6.75
N PRO A 156 -7.94 -4.47 -7.02
CA PRO A 156 -8.45 -4.00 -8.31
C PRO A 156 -7.99 -2.60 -8.70
N MET A 157 -7.93 -1.67 -7.73
CA MET A 157 -7.46 -0.30 -7.95
C MET A 157 -6.02 -0.25 -8.47
N LEU A 158 -5.15 -1.10 -7.95
CA LEU A 158 -3.74 -1.15 -8.34
C LEU A 158 -3.58 -1.70 -9.77
N TYR A 159 -4.32 -2.76 -10.10
CA TYR A 159 -4.29 -3.36 -11.44
C TYR A 159 -4.89 -2.42 -12.51
N LEU A 160 -6.11 -1.91 -12.27
CA LEU A 160 -6.80 -1.04 -13.21
C LEU A 160 -6.11 0.32 -13.35
N GLY A 161 -5.63 0.89 -12.25
CA GLY A 161 -4.88 2.15 -12.26
C GLY A 161 -3.56 2.06 -13.02
N PHE A 162 -2.88 0.91 -12.99
CA PHE A 162 -1.71 0.66 -13.83
C PHE A 162 -2.08 0.49 -15.31
N ARG A 163 -3.13 -0.29 -15.61
CA ARG A 163 -3.62 -0.52 -16.99
C ARG A 163 -4.03 0.77 -17.68
N ASP A 164 -4.75 1.63 -16.96
CA ASP A 164 -5.36 2.86 -17.48
C ASP A 164 -4.54 4.11 -17.12
N TRP A 165 -3.26 3.95 -16.76
CA TRP A 165 -2.45 5.03 -16.18
C TRP A 165 -2.44 6.31 -17.04
N GLU A 166 -2.27 6.15 -18.36
CA GLU A 166 -2.16 7.27 -19.30
C GLU A 166 -3.46 8.08 -19.41
N THR A 167 -4.62 7.44 -19.34
CA THR A 167 -5.93 8.07 -19.49
C THR A 167 -6.59 8.45 -18.16
N SER A 168 -6.06 7.94 -17.05
CA SER A 168 -6.56 8.19 -15.69
C SER A 168 -6.43 9.65 -15.28
N SER A 169 -7.42 10.12 -14.52
CA SER A 169 -7.38 11.41 -13.83
C SER A 169 -6.24 11.47 -12.80
N ALA A 170 -5.85 12.67 -12.37
CA ALA A 170 -4.89 12.85 -11.29
C ALA A 170 -5.35 12.23 -9.97
N TRP A 171 -6.66 12.25 -9.69
CA TRP A 171 -7.23 11.54 -8.55
C TRP A 171 -6.90 10.05 -8.58
N THR A 172 -7.25 9.39 -9.68
CA THR A 172 -7.02 7.95 -9.87
C THR A 172 -5.53 7.60 -9.84
N ARG A 173 -4.66 8.43 -10.43
CA ARG A 173 -3.20 8.26 -10.32
C ARG A 173 -2.72 8.32 -8.87
N GLY A 174 -3.22 9.29 -8.09
CA GLY A 174 -2.91 9.43 -6.68
C GLY A 174 -3.37 8.24 -5.83
N GLU A 175 -4.62 7.80 -6.01
CA GLU A 175 -5.19 6.62 -5.35
C GLU A 175 -4.43 5.34 -5.72
N THR A 176 -4.03 5.19 -6.99
CA THR A 176 -3.22 4.07 -7.47
C THR A 176 -1.85 4.03 -6.79
N LEU A 177 -1.20 5.20 -6.64
CA LEU A 177 0.09 5.29 -5.96
C LEU A 177 -0.02 4.90 -4.47
N ILE A 178 -1.07 5.37 -3.78
CA ILE A 178 -1.31 5.00 -2.37
C ILE A 178 -1.60 3.51 -2.26
N ALA A 179 -2.41 2.94 -3.16
CA ALA A 179 -2.68 1.52 -3.20
C ALA A 179 -1.39 0.70 -3.42
N ALA A 180 -0.51 1.15 -4.32
CA ALA A 180 0.79 0.53 -4.56
C ALA A 180 1.67 0.56 -3.29
N ARG A 181 1.75 1.71 -2.62
CA ARG A 181 2.47 1.87 -1.36
C ARG A 181 1.97 0.90 -0.29
N ALA A 182 0.67 0.94 -0.01
CA ALA A 182 0.05 0.10 1.01
C ALA A 182 0.22 -1.39 0.69
N TYR A 183 0.21 -1.75 -0.59
CA TYR A 183 0.46 -3.12 -1.04
C TYR A 183 1.89 -3.56 -0.74
N LYS A 184 2.91 -2.79 -1.15
CA LYS A 184 4.32 -3.12 -0.90
C LYS A 184 4.64 -3.16 0.60
N GLU A 185 4.10 -2.24 1.39
CA GLU A 185 4.25 -2.24 2.86
C GLU A 185 3.66 -3.52 3.47
N ARG A 186 2.47 -3.95 3.05
CA ARG A 186 1.85 -5.20 3.52
C ARG A 186 2.68 -6.43 3.15
N VAL A 187 3.18 -6.50 1.93
CA VAL A 187 4.05 -7.61 1.48
C VAL A 187 5.35 -7.64 2.28
N ALA A 188 5.97 -6.49 2.53
CA ALA A 188 7.18 -6.40 3.35
C ALA A 188 6.95 -6.89 4.79
N VAL A 189 5.85 -6.48 5.43
CA VAL A 189 5.48 -6.97 6.76
C VAL A 189 5.27 -8.48 6.75
N ALA A 190 4.49 -9.02 5.80
CA ALA A 190 4.25 -10.46 5.70
C ALA A 190 5.56 -11.25 5.50
N TYR A 191 6.47 -10.74 4.68
CA TYR A 191 7.79 -11.33 4.46
C TYR A 191 8.63 -11.34 5.74
N LEU A 192 8.70 -10.22 6.46
CA LEU A 192 9.44 -10.13 7.73
C LEU A 192 8.85 -11.05 8.80
N THR A 193 7.52 -11.09 8.94
CA THR A 193 6.86 -12.02 9.88
C THR A 193 7.18 -13.47 9.55
N HIS A 194 7.18 -13.82 8.27
CA HIS A 194 7.55 -15.17 7.83
C HIS A 194 9.02 -15.49 8.15
N LEU A 195 9.96 -14.57 7.87
CA LEU A 195 11.38 -14.75 8.23
C LEU A 195 11.58 -14.94 9.73
N LEU A 196 10.92 -14.13 10.56
CA LEU A 196 10.98 -14.25 12.02
C LEU A 196 10.40 -15.58 12.51
N SER A 197 9.34 -16.08 11.88
CA SER A 197 8.76 -17.39 12.23
C SER A 197 9.65 -18.58 11.86
N GLN A 198 10.56 -18.41 10.90
CA GLN A 198 11.52 -19.43 10.48
C GLN A 198 12.82 -19.40 11.26
N GLN A 199 13.08 -18.35 12.05
CA GLN A 199 14.24 -18.35 12.93
C GLN A 199 14.04 -19.45 13.96
N PRO A 200 14.95 -20.45 14.04
CA PRO A 200 14.92 -21.39 15.14
C PRO A 200 14.99 -20.55 16.40
N ALA A 201 14.02 -20.73 17.31
CA ALA A 201 14.09 -20.11 18.62
C ALA A 201 15.50 -20.39 19.13
N LEU A 202 16.33 -19.35 19.27
CA LEU A 202 17.48 -19.44 20.13
C LEU A 202 16.85 -19.79 21.46
N VAL A 203 16.97 -21.06 21.81
CA VAL A 203 16.63 -21.60 23.11
C VAL A 203 17.48 -20.78 24.06
N GLU A 204 16.95 -19.65 24.50
CA GLU A 204 17.45 -18.92 25.65
C GLU A 204 17.57 -19.97 26.74
N GLY A 205 18.79 -20.11 27.25
CA GLY A 205 19.19 -21.10 28.23
C GLY A 205 18.34 -20.97 29.49
N ARG A 206 17.14 -21.53 29.43
CA ARG A 206 16.50 -22.11 30.58
C ARG A 206 17.21 -23.44 30.76
N GLU A 207 18.04 -23.48 31.79
CA GLU A 207 18.40 -24.67 32.54
C GLU A 207 17.12 -25.35 33.06
N GLU A 208 16.23 -25.77 32.17
CA GLU A 208 15.24 -26.78 32.49
C GLU A 208 16.03 -28.09 32.47
N ALA A 209 16.39 -28.50 33.69
CA ALA A 209 16.86 -29.84 34.03
C ALA A 209 16.41 -30.83 32.96
N HIS A 210 17.38 -31.36 32.21
CA HIS A 210 17.15 -32.32 31.15
C HIS A 210 16.11 -33.33 31.62
N SER A 211 14.91 -33.20 31.07
CA SER A 211 13.86 -34.18 31.27
C SER A 211 14.37 -35.45 30.59
N LEU A 212 14.98 -36.33 31.39
CA LEU A 212 15.40 -37.69 31.04
C LEU A 212 14.21 -38.60 30.66
N ALA A 213 13.06 -38.02 30.28
CA ALA A 213 11.81 -38.70 30.01
C ALA A 213 11.72 -39.28 28.59
N HIS A 214 12.67 -38.99 27.70
CA HIS A 214 12.73 -39.59 26.37
C HIS A 214 13.94 -40.50 26.21
N ALA A 215 14.01 -41.53 27.05
CA ALA A 215 14.82 -42.70 26.73
C ALA A 215 14.29 -43.29 25.40
N PRO A 216 15.16 -43.54 24.40
CA PRO A 216 14.74 -44.11 23.13
C PRO A 216 14.07 -45.47 23.38
N SER A 217 12.76 -45.56 23.12
CA SER A 217 12.06 -46.83 23.16
C SER A 217 12.32 -47.57 21.85
N LEU A 218 12.99 -48.71 21.93
CA LEU A 218 13.10 -49.61 20.78
C LEU A 218 11.70 -50.08 20.38
N THR A 219 11.41 -50.00 19.08
CA THR A 219 10.24 -50.69 18.55
C THR A 219 10.44 -52.20 18.67
N SER A 220 9.38 -53.00 18.87
CA SER A 220 9.49 -54.45 19.11
C SER A 220 10.31 -55.19 18.04
N ARG A 221 10.33 -54.69 16.79
CA ARG A 221 11.15 -55.24 15.70
C ARG A 221 12.65 -54.99 15.86
N GLN A 222 13.05 -53.88 16.47
CA GLN A 222 14.47 -53.58 16.71
C GLN A 222 15.02 -54.40 17.87
N ALA A 223 14.24 -54.61 18.94
CA ALA A 223 14.64 -55.49 20.05
C ALA A 223 14.85 -56.95 19.61
N GLN A 224 14.01 -57.44 18.69
CA GLN A 224 14.15 -58.78 18.12
C GLN A 224 15.40 -58.94 17.24
N ARG A 225 15.84 -57.87 16.56
CA ARG A 225 17.02 -57.92 15.68
C ARG A 225 18.33 -57.73 16.44
N SER A 226 18.35 -56.91 17.49
CA SER A 226 19.57 -56.68 18.28
C SER A 226 19.81 -57.76 19.33
N GLY A 227 18.77 -58.51 19.72
CA GLY A 227 18.84 -59.44 20.85
C GLY A 227 18.99 -58.76 22.21
N VAL A 228 18.96 -57.42 22.25
CA VAL A 228 19.14 -56.63 23.48
C VAL A 228 17.78 -56.18 23.97
N SER A 229 17.44 -56.58 25.19
CA SER A 229 16.19 -56.17 25.84
C SER A 229 16.19 -54.68 26.21
N GLN A 230 15.02 -54.05 26.21
CA GLN A 230 14.90 -52.63 26.58
C GLN A 230 15.36 -52.36 28.03
N SER A 231 15.22 -53.34 28.92
CA SER A 231 15.75 -53.29 30.28
C SER A 231 17.27 -53.26 30.33
N GLU A 232 17.95 -54.02 29.46
CA GLU A 232 19.41 -54.05 29.39
C GLU A 232 19.97 -52.73 28.83
N LEU A 233 19.29 -52.13 27.86
CA LEU A 233 19.66 -50.81 27.34
C LEU A 233 19.55 -49.71 28.39
N ARG A 234 18.49 -49.72 29.21
CA ARG A 234 18.32 -48.75 30.31
C ARG A 234 19.39 -48.93 31.40
N ALA A 235 19.77 -50.17 31.71
CA ALA A 235 20.81 -50.45 32.70
C ALA A 235 22.21 -49.95 32.27
N ARG A 236 22.47 -49.81 30.96
CA ARG A 236 23.75 -49.27 30.45
C ARG A 236 23.82 -47.74 30.40
N TRP A 237 22.68 -47.05 30.56
CA TRP A 237 22.55 -45.60 30.39
C TRP A 237 22.19 -44.86 31.70
N ALA A 238 21.99 -45.59 32.80
CA ALA A 238 21.91 -45.06 34.15
C ALA A 238 23.31 -45.02 34.78
#